data_AF-A0A1S3K6D5-F1
#
_entry.id   AF-A0A1S3K6D5-F1
#
_cell.length_a   1.000
_cell.length_b   1.000
_cell.length_c   1.000
_cell.angle_alpha   90.00
_cell.angle_beta   90.00
_cell.angle_gamma   90.00
#
_symmetry.space_group_name_H-M   'P 1'
#
loop_
_entity.id
_entity.type
_entity.pdbx_description
1 polymer ?
#
loop_
_entity_poly.entity_id
_entity_poly.type
_entity_poly.pdbx_seq_one_letter_code
_entity_poly.pdbx_strand_id
1 'polypeptide(L)'
;MFSFKPFLLLLALWSCLLLTDAKRRKQTLTKKTPKFGTLSERVLRREFQDFLSKKLLALTAGPSAIYATKLRRFARLFDLNRDGIVSKAEVVGETVQEANSALDKETAAEVADTVTEAWKAVFAVPEEGLRIDSDDLVKRAGKLCTSEDRKRELRIWARSVFEESDSDRNSKLSSAEYRLTFGMFHVPPTGLKASFTGADANKNGKVEKVEFVNAVLDYFCNKSKDSPFFGP
;
A
#
# COMPACT_ATOMS: atom_id res chain seq x y z
N MET A 1 -6.77 -3.46 25.87
CA MET A 1 -5.69 -4.05 25.07
C MET A 1 -5.66 -3.32 23.74
N PHE A 2 -4.51 -2.78 23.34
CA PHE A 2 -4.30 -2.31 21.97
C PHE A 2 -4.13 -3.54 21.07
N SER A 3 -4.92 -3.63 19.99
CA SER A 3 -4.78 -4.72 19.02
C SER A 3 -3.70 -4.34 18.03
N PHE A 4 -2.59 -5.09 17.96
CA PHE A 4 -1.53 -4.88 16.96
C PHE A 4 -1.92 -5.28 15.54
N LYS A 5 -2.99 -6.06 15.39
CA LYS A 5 -3.40 -6.64 14.11
C LYS A 5 -3.68 -5.61 13.01
N PRO A 6 -4.36 -4.48 13.28
CA PRO A 6 -4.57 -3.46 12.27
C PRO A 6 -3.24 -2.88 11.74
N PHE A 7 -2.21 -2.79 12.59
CA PHE A 7 -0.88 -2.31 12.20
C PHE A 7 -0.17 -3.33 11.31
N LEU A 8 -0.21 -4.61 11.68
CA LEU A 8 0.30 -5.71 10.87
C LEU A 8 -0.39 -5.80 9.51
N LEU A 9 -1.70 -5.54 9.47
CA LEU A 9 -2.43 -5.49 8.22
C LEU A 9 -1.93 -4.32 7.36
N LEU A 10 -1.74 -3.12 7.91
CA LEU A 10 -1.19 -2.00 7.13
C LEU A 10 0.23 -2.26 6.63
N LEU A 11 1.08 -2.87 7.43
CA LEU A 11 2.37 -3.36 6.98
C LEU A 11 2.20 -4.31 5.80
N ALA A 12 1.30 -5.29 5.89
CA ALA A 12 1.00 -6.21 4.80
C ALA A 12 0.48 -5.48 3.54
N LEU A 13 -0.29 -4.41 3.67
CA LEU A 13 -0.70 -3.59 2.53
C LEU A 13 0.46 -2.83 1.90
N TRP A 14 1.25 -2.13 2.71
CA TRP A 14 2.48 -1.46 2.24
C TRP A 14 3.34 -2.43 1.43
N SER A 15 3.43 -3.64 1.97
CA SER A 15 4.11 -4.76 1.37
C SER A 15 3.52 -5.14 -0.01
N CYS A 16 2.20 -5.34 -0.10
CA CYS A 16 1.50 -5.68 -1.34
C CYS A 16 1.55 -4.56 -2.39
N LEU A 17 1.59 -3.30 -1.97
CA LEU A 17 1.66 -2.12 -2.85
C LEU A 17 3.00 -2.02 -3.58
N LEU A 18 4.09 -2.48 -2.97
CA LEU A 18 5.44 -2.41 -3.51
C LEU A 18 5.87 -3.67 -4.29
N LEU A 19 5.13 -4.76 -4.11
CA LEU A 19 5.26 -6.01 -4.87
C LEU A 19 4.56 -5.93 -6.22
N THR A 20 5.32 -5.75 -7.30
CA THR A 20 4.78 -6.01 -8.64
C THR A 20 5.56 -7.00 -9.50
N ASP A 21 6.72 -7.50 -9.08
CA ASP A 21 7.55 -8.37 -9.95
C ASP A 21 8.13 -9.64 -9.29
N ALA A 22 8.14 -9.77 -7.96
CA ALA A 22 8.77 -10.92 -7.29
C ALA A 22 8.03 -12.26 -7.53
N LYS A 23 6.69 -12.23 -7.62
CA LYS A 23 5.87 -13.43 -7.90
C LYS A 23 6.09 -13.99 -9.31
N ARG A 24 6.53 -13.18 -10.28
CA ARG A 24 6.70 -13.59 -11.69
C ARG A 24 8.09 -14.19 -11.97
N ARG A 25 9.14 -13.81 -11.23
CA ARG A 25 10.50 -14.33 -11.42
C ARG A 25 10.73 -15.78 -11.00
N LYS A 26 9.86 -16.38 -10.19
CA LYS A 26 9.97 -17.81 -9.84
C LYS A 26 9.41 -18.78 -10.89
N GLN A 27 8.71 -18.31 -11.93
CA GLN A 27 8.08 -19.19 -12.94
C GLN A 27 8.77 -19.23 -14.31
N THR A 28 9.75 -18.38 -14.58
CA THR A 28 10.41 -18.32 -15.91
C THR A 28 11.91 -18.53 -15.79
N LEU A 29 12.31 -19.76 -15.46
CA LEU A 29 13.67 -20.24 -15.64
C LEU A 29 13.69 -21.63 -16.27
N THR A 30 12.88 -21.85 -17.31
CA THR A 30 13.14 -22.92 -18.29
C THR A 30 12.50 -22.57 -19.64
N LYS A 31 13.30 -22.12 -20.61
CA LYS A 31 13.50 -22.75 -21.93
C LYS A 31 14.04 -21.78 -22.99
N LYS A 32 14.90 -22.37 -23.82
CA LYS A 32 15.81 -21.86 -24.86
C LYS A 32 15.17 -20.92 -25.91
N THR A 33 15.99 -19.98 -26.39
CA THR A 33 15.82 -19.17 -27.60
C THR A 33 15.96 -19.99 -28.89
N PRO A 34 15.32 -19.56 -30.00
CA PRO A 34 16.08 -19.29 -31.24
C PRO A 34 15.58 -18.08 -32.09
N LYS A 35 16.22 -17.89 -33.27
CA LYS A 35 16.53 -16.67 -34.06
C LYS A 35 15.50 -16.21 -35.15
N PHE A 36 15.46 -14.87 -35.36
CA PHE A 36 15.10 -13.94 -36.50
C PHE A 36 14.21 -14.36 -37.72
N GLY A 37 13.29 -13.46 -38.20
CA GLY A 37 12.64 -13.61 -39.53
C GLY A 37 11.79 -12.47 -40.18
N THR A 38 12.18 -12.03 -41.41
CA THR A 38 11.36 -11.61 -42.60
C THR A 38 10.72 -10.20 -42.75
N LEU A 39 10.27 -9.84 -43.99
CA LEU A 39 9.66 -8.52 -44.35
C LEU A 39 8.38 -8.21 -43.56
N SER A 40 7.65 -9.25 -43.12
CA SER A 40 6.51 -9.10 -42.19
C SER A 40 6.97 -8.59 -40.82
N GLU A 41 8.15 -9.01 -40.32
CA GLU A 41 8.77 -8.42 -39.12
C GLU A 41 9.10 -6.95 -39.33
N ARG A 42 9.44 -6.50 -40.55
CA ARG A 42 9.73 -5.08 -40.83
C ARG A 42 8.47 -4.22 -40.90
N VAL A 43 7.40 -4.71 -41.53
CA VAL A 43 6.10 -4.01 -41.56
C VAL A 43 5.46 -4.02 -40.17
N LEU A 44 5.47 -5.16 -39.46
CA LEU A 44 5.07 -5.24 -38.06
C LEU A 44 5.94 -4.32 -37.21
N ARG A 45 7.25 -4.21 -37.43
CA ARG A 45 8.10 -3.29 -36.66
C ARG A 45 7.79 -1.83 -36.96
N ARG A 46 7.37 -1.46 -38.17
CA ARG A 46 6.96 -0.08 -38.52
C ARG A 46 5.59 0.26 -37.94
N GLU A 47 4.60 -0.62 -38.10
CA GLU A 47 3.26 -0.50 -37.50
C GLU A 47 3.32 -0.53 -35.96
N PHE A 48 4.20 -1.38 -35.40
CA PHE A 48 4.45 -1.46 -33.97
C PHE A 48 5.25 -0.25 -33.48
N GLN A 49 6.15 0.34 -34.29
CA GLN A 49 6.77 1.61 -33.93
C GLN A 49 5.80 2.80 -34.03
N ASP A 50 4.87 2.81 -34.98
CA ASP A 50 3.79 3.81 -35.05
C ASP A 50 2.77 3.65 -33.90
N PHE A 51 2.49 2.41 -33.50
CA PHE A 51 1.71 2.08 -32.31
C PHE A 51 2.46 2.48 -31.03
N LEU A 52 3.78 2.23 -30.96
CA LEU A 52 4.62 2.63 -29.85
C LEU A 52 4.77 4.14 -29.78
N SER A 53 4.86 4.87 -30.90
CA SER A 53 4.97 6.34 -30.91
C SER A 53 3.64 7.03 -30.60
N LYS A 54 2.50 6.53 -31.13
CA LYS A 54 1.15 6.97 -30.69
C LYS A 54 0.86 6.62 -29.22
N LYS A 55 1.34 5.47 -28.70
CA LYS A 55 1.25 5.15 -27.26
C LYS A 55 2.26 5.90 -26.41
N LEU A 56 3.45 6.20 -26.90
CA LEU A 56 4.45 7.00 -26.17
C LEU A 56 3.96 8.44 -25.99
N LEU A 57 3.27 9.01 -26.98
CA LEU A 57 2.63 10.33 -26.87
C LEU A 57 1.35 10.32 -26.02
N ALA A 58 0.74 9.16 -25.76
CA ALA A 58 -0.39 9.00 -24.85
C ALA A 58 0.00 8.57 -23.42
N LEU A 59 1.30 8.35 -23.13
CA LEU A 59 1.81 7.91 -21.82
C LEU A 59 2.73 8.92 -21.12
N THR A 60 2.90 10.12 -21.66
CA THR A 60 3.47 11.26 -20.92
C THR A 60 2.37 11.99 -20.16
N ALA A 61 1.68 11.29 -19.27
CA ALA A 61 1.23 11.92 -18.04
C ALA A 61 2.04 11.25 -16.95
N GLY A 62 3.00 11.98 -16.37
CA GLY A 62 3.58 11.57 -15.10
C GLY A 62 2.44 11.27 -14.10
N PRO A 63 2.69 10.49 -13.03
CA PRO A 63 1.71 10.39 -11.95
C PRO A 63 1.29 11.83 -11.60
N SER A 64 -0.02 12.11 -11.55
CA SER A 64 -0.46 13.45 -11.21
C SER A 64 0.26 13.85 -9.93
N ALA A 65 0.74 15.10 -9.83
CA ALA A 65 1.46 15.55 -8.65
C ALA A 65 0.69 15.20 -7.36
N ILE A 66 -0.65 15.26 -7.44
CA ILE A 66 -1.60 14.83 -6.39
C ILE A 66 -1.45 13.35 -6.04
N TYR A 67 -1.42 12.44 -7.02
CA TYR A 67 -1.29 11.00 -6.78
C TYR A 67 0.06 10.63 -6.18
N ALA A 68 1.14 11.23 -6.68
CA ALA A 68 2.48 11.03 -6.12
C ALA A 68 2.54 11.53 -4.67
N THR A 69 1.96 12.70 -4.38
CA THR A 69 1.87 13.25 -3.02
C THR A 69 1.11 12.32 -2.07
N LYS A 70 -0.03 11.75 -2.50
CA LYS A 70 -0.76 10.77 -1.69
C LYS A 70 0.10 9.56 -1.31
N LEU A 71 0.75 8.95 -2.29
CA LEU A 71 1.54 7.75 -2.04
C LEU A 71 2.75 8.03 -1.14
N ARG A 72 3.37 9.21 -1.27
CA ARG A 72 4.44 9.65 -0.38
C ARG A 72 3.93 9.98 1.02
N ARG A 73 2.72 10.52 1.17
CA ARG A 73 2.07 10.72 2.48
C ARG A 73 1.90 9.40 3.22
N PHE A 74 1.41 8.38 2.53
CA PHE A 74 1.31 7.03 3.09
C PHE A 74 2.68 6.47 3.49
N ALA A 75 3.73 6.74 2.72
CA ALA A 75 5.11 6.33 3.02
C ALA A 75 5.66 6.93 4.31
N ARG A 76 5.37 8.21 4.54
CA ARG A 76 5.80 8.94 5.72
C ARG A 76 5.22 8.42 7.03
N LEU A 77 4.19 7.57 6.98
CA LEU A 77 3.69 6.89 8.18
C LEU A 77 4.72 5.87 8.73
N PHE A 78 5.68 5.45 7.91
CA PHE A 78 6.69 4.44 8.24
C PHE A 78 8.12 5.01 8.35
N ASP A 79 8.32 6.29 7.99
CA ASP A 79 9.58 7.04 8.17
C ASP A 79 9.49 7.83 9.47
N LEU A 80 9.86 7.16 10.56
CA LEU A 80 9.64 7.61 11.93
C LEU A 80 10.69 8.65 12.34
N ASN A 81 11.92 8.50 11.85
CA ASN A 81 13.01 9.44 12.12
C ASN A 81 13.00 10.67 11.18
N ARG A 82 12.19 10.64 10.11
CA ARG A 82 12.01 11.70 9.10
C ARG A 82 13.25 11.98 8.26
N ASP A 83 14.09 10.98 8.04
CA ASP A 83 15.27 11.08 7.18
C ASP A 83 14.94 10.87 5.68
N GLY A 84 13.67 10.56 5.37
CA GLY A 84 13.19 10.34 4.01
C GLY A 84 13.43 8.92 3.48
N ILE A 85 13.90 8.01 4.33
CA ILE A 85 14.16 6.61 4.05
C ILE A 85 13.33 5.76 5.01
N VAL A 86 12.50 4.88 4.46
CA VAL A 86 11.83 3.85 5.27
C VAL A 86 12.78 2.68 5.45
N SER A 87 13.35 2.55 6.66
CA SER A 87 14.33 1.52 7.00
C SER A 87 13.70 0.28 7.64
N LYS A 88 14.46 -0.82 7.66
CA LYS A 88 14.06 -2.04 8.40
C LYS A 88 13.90 -1.76 9.90
N ALA A 89 14.77 -0.92 10.46
CA ALA A 89 14.75 -0.63 11.89
C ALA A 89 13.46 0.08 12.29
N GLU A 90 12.98 1.03 11.48
CA GLU A 90 11.74 1.76 11.76
C GLU A 90 10.50 0.88 11.57
N VAL A 91 10.50 0.02 10.55
CA VAL A 91 9.32 -0.80 10.25
C VAL A 91 9.24 -2.08 11.06
N VAL A 92 10.38 -2.76 11.27
CA VAL A 92 10.44 -4.03 12.00
C VAL A 92 10.82 -3.78 13.45
N GLY A 93 11.87 -3.00 13.69
CA GLY A 93 12.42 -2.78 15.03
C GLY A 93 11.42 -2.12 15.97
N GLU A 94 10.79 -1.03 15.55
CA GLU A 94 9.80 -0.32 16.39
C GLU A 94 8.56 -1.18 16.67
N THR A 95 8.06 -1.91 15.67
CA THR A 95 6.93 -2.83 15.86
C THR A 95 7.26 -3.96 16.83
N VAL A 96 8.46 -4.52 16.74
CA VAL A 96 8.95 -5.55 17.67
C VAL A 96 9.09 -4.97 19.07
N GLN A 97 9.62 -3.76 19.20
CA GLN A 97 9.78 -3.08 20.49
C GLN A 97 8.42 -2.80 21.15
N GLU A 98 7.46 -2.30 20.38
CA GLU A 98 6.12 -2.01 20.87
C GLU A 98 5.38 -3.31 21.25
N ALA A 99 5.50 -4.37 20.44
CA ALA A 99 4.95 -5.69 20.75
C ALA A 99 5.53 -6.27 22.04
N ASN A 100 6.84 -6.21 22.23
CA ASN A 100 7.51 -6.65 23.46
C ASN A 100 7.08 -5.85 24.70
N SER A 101 6.68 -4.60 24.52
CA SER A 101 6.24 -3.73 25.61
C SER A 101 4.76 -3.93 25.98
N ALA A 102 3.95 -4.42 25.05
CA ALA A 102 2.49 -4.48 25.18
C ALA A 102 1.91 -5.90 25.29
N LEU A 103 2.65 -6.92 24.87
CA LEU A 103 2.18 -8.31 24.77
C LEU A 103 3.02 -9.24 25.65
N ASP A 104 2.53 -10.46 25.89
CA ASP A 104 3.34 -11.51 26.49
C ASP A 104 4.46 -11.95 25.54
N LYS A 105 5.48 -12.62 26.09
CA LYS A 105 6.69 -12.99 25.34
C LYS A 105 6.43 -13.88 24.13
N GLU A 106 5.46 -14.79 24.22
CA GLU A 106 5.15 -15.72 23.14
C GLU A 106 4.48 -14.98 21.99
N THR A 107 3.42 -14.21 22.29
CA THR A 107 2.72 -13.39 21.29
C THR A 107 3.64 -12.34 20.66
N ALA A 108 4.50 -11.68 21.46
CA ALA A 108 5.47 -10.71 20.94
C ALA A 108 6.48 -11.35 19.98
N ALA A 109 6.91 -12.59 20.25
CA ALA A 109 7.81 -13.34 19.36
C ALA A 109 7.12 -13.70 18.04
N GLU A 110 5.86 -14.13 18.06
CA GLU A 110 5.09 -14.40 16.84
C GLU A 110 4.92 -13.14 15.97
N VAL A 111 4.66 -11.99 16.61
CA VAL A 111 4.61 -10.68 15.92
C VAL A 111 5.96 -10.36 15.30
N ALA A 112 7.05 -10.55 16.04
CA ALA A 112 8.40 -10.28 15.56
C ALA A 112 8.78 -11.13 14.34
N ASP A 113 8.47 -12.43 14.38
CA ASP A 113 8.70 -13.35 13.28
C ASP A 113 7.84 -12.97 12.06
N THR A 114 6.56 -12.67 12.28
CA THR A 114 5.63 -12.28 11.21
C THR A 114 6.08 -11.01 10.50
N VAL A 115 6.45 -9.97 11.25
CA VAL A 115 6.89 -8.68 10.70
C VAL A 115 8.26 -8.82 10.03
N THR A 116 9.16 -9.63 10.58
CA THR A 116 10.48 -9.89 9.99
C THR A 116 10.37 -10.68 8.68
N GLU A 117 9.51 -11.71 8.63
CA GLU A 117 9.26 -12.48 7.41
C GLU A 117 8.50 -11.64 6.38
N ALA A 118 7.54 -10.81 6.80
CA ALA A 118 6.94 -9.81 5.92
C ALA A 118 8.02 -8.87 5.35
N TRP A 119 8.96 -8.38 6.17
CA TRP A 119 10.07 -7.57 5.69
C TRP A 119 10.91 -8.31 4.62
N LYS A 120 11.36 -9.53 4.90
CA LYS A 120 12.19 -10.33 3.98
C LYS A 120 11.46 -10.70 2.69
N ALA A 121 10.24 -11.25 2.81
CA ALA A 121 9.48 -11.81 1.70
C ALA A 121 8.97 -10.74 0.75
N VAL A 122 8.68 -9.56 1.29
CA VAL A 122 7.99 -8.53 0.55
C VAL A 122 8.97 -7.52 -0.01
N PHE A 123 9.89 -7.05 0.82
CA PHE A 123 10.54 -5.81 0.46
C PHE A 123 11.53 -6.05 -0.66
N ALA A 124 12.36 -7.10 -0.60
CA ALA A 124 13.62 -7.13 -1.38
C ALA A 124 14.27 -5.72 -1.43
N VAL A 125 13.98 -4.91 -0.40
CA VAL A 125 14.41 -3.54 -0.28
C VAL A 125 15.84 -3.69 0.17
N PRO A 126 16.75 -2.92 -0.45
CA PRO A 126 18.12 -2.96 -0.04
C PRO A 126 18.25 -2.76 1.48
N GLU A 127 19.31 -3.25 2.11
CA GLU A 127 19.48 -3.05 3.56
C GLU A 127 19.47 -1.57 3.94
N GLU A 128 19.83 -0.70 2.99
CA GLU A 128 19.78 0.75 3.10
C GLU A 128 18.36 1.38 3.06
N GLY A 129 17.28 0.60 2.93
CA GLY A 129 15.90 1.10 3.00
C GLY A 129 15.34 1.67 1.70
N LEU A 130 14.12 2.22 1.77
CA LEU A 130 13.40 2.77 0.61
C LEU A 130 13.25 4.29 0.71
N ARG A 131 13.80 5.03 -0.24
CA ARG A 131 13.60 6.49 -0.34
C ARG A 131 12.16 6.84 -0.72
N ILE A 132 11.51 7.67 0.10
CA ILE A 132 10.11 8.10 -0.09
C ILE A 132 9.91 8.87 -1.39
N ASP A 133 10.83 9.75 -1.73
CA ASP A 133 10.72 10.61 -2.92
C ASP A 133 11.03 9.88 -4.23
N SER A 134 11.40 8.59 -4.16
CA SER A 134 11.70 7.80 -5.35
C SER A 134 10.47 7.62 -6.24
N ASP A 135 10.62 7.94 -7.52
CA ASP A 135 9.60 7.67 -8.54
C ASP A 135 9.27 6.16 -8.65
N ASP A 136 10.16 5.28 -8.18
CA ASP A 136 9.89 3.84 -8.12
C ASP A 136 8.76 3.48 -7.16
N LEU A 137 8.61 4.22 -6.04
CA LEU A 137 7.49 4.03 -5.11
C LEU A 137 6.17 4.34 -5.82
N VAL A 138 6.11 5.49 -6.49
CA VAL A 138 4.92 5.94 -7.21
C VAL A 138 4.59 5.01 -8.38
N LYS A 139 5.61 4.55 -9.10
CA LYS A 139 5.48 3.59 -10.21
C LYS A 139 4.97 2.24 -9.74
N ARG A 140 5.44 1.72 -8.60
CA ARG A 140 5.01 0.43 -8.05
C ARG A 140 3.58 0.49 -7.53
N ALA A 141 3.27 1.46 -6.67
CA ALA A 141 1.92 1.64 -6.15
C ALA A 141 0.91 1.97 -7.27
N GLY A 142 1.34 2.71 -8.30
CA GLY A 142 0.52 3.01 -9.48
C GLY A 142 0.08 1.79 -10.29
N LYS A 143 0.70 0.62 -10.09
CA LYS A 143 0.29 -0.67 -10.69
C LYS A 143 -0.81 -1.39 -9.91
N LEU A 144 -1.06 -1.04 -8.64
CA LEU A 144 -2.07 -1.69 -7.80
C LEU A 144 -3.44 -1.66 -8.47
N CYS A 145 -3.82 -0.49 -9.01
CA CYS A 145 -5.15 -0.29 -9.55
C CYS A 145 -5.22 -0.49 -11.07
N THR A 146 -4.20 -1.10 -11.68
CA THR A 146 -4.17 -1.37 -13.14
C THR A 146 -4.85 -2.68 -13.52
N SER A 147 -5.19 -3.54 -12.56
CA SER A 147 -5.85 -4.83 -12.78
C SER A 147 -6.88 -5.11 -11.71
N GLU A 148 -7.99 -5.75 -12.06
CA GLU A 148 -9.05 -6.08 -11.12
C GLU A 148 -8.62 -7.07 -10.03
N ASP A 149 -7.68 -7.97 -10.30
CA ASP A 149 -7.13 -8.90 -9.30
C ASP A 149 -6.45 -8.15 -8.15
N ARG A 150 -5.58 -7.19 -8.46
CA ARG A 150 -4.90 -6.36 -7.45
C ARG A 150 -5.86 -5.44 -6.70
N LYS A 151 -6.88 -4.89 -7.37
CA LYS A 151 -7.96 -4.16 -6.68
C LYS A 151 -8.75 -5.09 -5.75
N ARG A 152 -8.98 -6.33 -6.14
CA ARG A 152 -9.64 -7.35 -5.30
C ARG A 152 -8.80 -7.66 -4.07
N GLU A 153 -7.48 -7.83 -4.20
CA GLU A 153 -6.56 -7.98 -3.06
C GLU A 153 -6.64 -6.78 -2.11
N LEU A 154 -6.65 -5.54 -2.65
CA LEU A 154 -6.84 -4.34 -1.83
C LEU A 154 -8.19 -4.33 -1.10
N ARG A 155 -9.29 -4.75 -1.76
CA ARG A 155 -10.61 -4.86 -1.11
C ARG A 155 -10.61 -5.89 0.02
N ILE A 156 -9.97 -7.05 -0.18
CA ILE A 156 -9.87 -8.10 0.85
C ILE A 156 -9.12 -7.56 2.05
N TRP A 157 -7.96 -6.95 1.81
CA TRP A 157 -7.17 -6.31 2.84
C TRP A 157 -8.00 -5.26 3.63
N ALA A 158 -8.69 -4.37 2.93
CA ALA A 158 -9.48 -3.31 3.55
C ALA A 158 -10.59 -3.88 4.45
N ARG A 159 -11.21 -4.99 4.02
CA ARG A 159 -12.22 -5.69 4.83
C ARG A 159 -11.60 -6.30 6.09
N SER A 160 -10.42 -6.89 6.00
CA SER A 160 -9.73 -7.43 7.17
C SER A 160 -9.36 -6.34 8.17
N VAL A 161 -8.89 -5.16 7.71
CA VAL A 161 -8.63 -4.04 8.63
C VAL A 161 -9.91 -3.60 9.31
N PHE A 162 -11.00 -3.43 8.55
CA PHE A 162 -12.29 -3.06 9.11
C PHE A 162 -12.75 -4.04 10.19
N GLU A 163 -12.72 -5.34 9.90
CA GLU A 163 -13.18 -6.40 10.82
C GLU A 163 -12.34 -6.43 12.11
N GLU A 164 -11.04 -6.19 12.03
CA GLU A 164 -10.16 -6.12 13.21
C GLU A 164 -10.30 -4.81 14.00
N SER A 165 -10.83 -3.76 13.35
CA SER A 165 -11.06 -2.44 13.95
C SER A 165 -12.44 -2.34 14.62
N ASP A 166 -13.42 -3.12 14.15
CA ASP A 166 -14.80 -3.21 14.64
C ASP A 166 -14.86 -4.06 15.91
N SER A 167 -14.36 -3.48 17.00
CA SER A 167 -14.09 -4.18 18.26
C SER A 167 -15.36 -4.70 18.93
N ASP A 168 -16.47 -3.97 18.80
CA ASP A 168 -17.77 -4.36 19.35
C ASP A 168 -18.63 -5.18 18.37
N ARG A 169 -18.11 -5.43 17.15
CA ARG A 169 -18.74 -6.23 16.08
C ARG A 169 -20.11 -5.70 15.64
N ASN A 170 -20.34 -4.39 15.75
CA ASN A 170 -21.60 -3.77 15.34
C ASN A 170 -21.68 -3.53 13.81
N SER A 171 -20.65 -3.93 13.05
CA SER A 171 -20.49 -3.72 11.61
C SER A 171 -20.28 -2.27 11.19
N LYS A 172 -19.86 -1.39 12.11
CA LYS A 172 -19.58 0.03 11.89
C LYS A 172 -18.48 0.53 12.83
N LEU A 173 -17.52 1.27 12.29
CA LEU A 173 -16.49 1.89 13.12
C LEU A 173 -17.01 3.17 13.76
N SER A 174 -16.97 3.23 15.08
CA SER A 174 -17.08 4.49 15.81
C SER A 174 -15.85 5.38 15.59
N SER A 175 -15.98 6.68 15.87
CA SER A 175 -14.82 7.58 15.87
C SER A 175 -13.70 7.12 16.83
N ALA A 176 -14.07 6.47 17.94
CA ALA A 176 -13.11 5.93 18.90
C ALA A 176 -12.34 4.73 18.31
N GLU A 177 -13.03 3.75 17.73
CA GLU A 177 -12.42 2.58 17.07
C GLU A 177 -11.56 2.98 15.87
N TYR A 178 -12.06 3.92 15.07
CA TYR A 178 -11.31 4.47 13.95
C TYR A 178 -10.03 5.17 14.44
N ARG A 179 -10.13 6.02 15.47
CA ARG A 179 -8.97 6.72 16.03
C ARG A 179 -7.97 5.77 16.66
N LEU A 180 -8.42 4.72 17.35
CA LEU A 180 -7.52 3.70 17.90
C LEU A 180 -6.77 3.00 16.77
N THR A 181 -7.49 2.56 15.76
CA THR A 181 -6.94 1.90 14.57
C THR A 181 -5.88 2.77 13.89
N PHE A 182 -6.23 3.98 13.48
CA PHE A 182 -5.32 4.84 12.72
C PHE A 182 -4.32 5.63 13.57
N GLY A 183 -4.59 5.81 14.85
CA GLY A 183 -3.64 6.38 15.80
C GLY A 183 -2.42 5.49 16.02
N MET A 184 -2.60 4.16 16.01
CA MET A 184 -1.50 3.19 16.00
C MET A 184 -0.63 3.28 14.74
N PHE A 185 -1.08 3.99 13.70
CA PHE A 185 -0.38 4.14 12.42
C PHE A 185 0.32 5.50 12.29
N HIS A 186 0.50 6.20 13.41
CA HIS A 186 1.11 7.53 13.47
C HIS A 186 0.41 8.59 12.61
N VAL A 187 -0.84 8.37 12.21
CA VAL A 187 -1.63 9.41 11.54
C VAL A 187 -1.86 10.54 12.56
N PRO A 188 -1.47 11.80 12.25
CA PRO A 188 -1.63 12.89 13.18
C PRO A 188 -3.09 13.09 13.61
N PRO A 189 -3.38 13.54 14.83
CA PRO A 189 -4.76 13.73 15.31
C PRO A 189 -5.63 14.59 14.39
N THR A 190 -5.04 15.61 13.77
CA THR A 190 -5.71 16.47 12.78
C THR A 190 -6.05 15.71 11.49
N GLY A 191 -5.17 14.82 11.05
CA GLY A 191 -5.39 13.92 9.92
C GLY A 191 -6.45 12.86 10.19
N LEU A 192 -6.53 12.34 11.43
CA LEU A 192 -7.54 11.36 11.84
C LEU A 192 -8.97 11.89 11.72
N LYS A 193 -9.20 13.16 12.10
CA LYS A 193 -10.51 13.78 11.95
C LYS A 193 -10.91 13.91 10.48
N ALA A 194 -10.01 14.42 9.65
CA ALA A 194 -10.26 14.58 8.21
C ALA A 194 -10.49 13.22 7.53
N SER A 195 -9.73 12.21 7.94
CA SER A 195 -9.87 10.83 7.47
C SER A 195 -11.24 10.25 7.81
N PHE A 196 -11.65 10.32 9.08
CA PHE A 196 -12.95 9.83 9.52
C PHE A 196 -14.10 10.52 8.78
N THR A 197 -14.08 11.85 8.71
CA THR A 197 -15.11 12.63 8.00
C THR A 197 -15.12 12.34 6.50
N GLY A 198 -13.97 12.06 5.89
CA GLY A 198 -13.91 11.66 4.48
C GLY A 198 -14.40 10.24 4.23
N ALA A 199 -14.27 9.34 5.21
CA ALA A 199 -14.73 7.97 5.13
C ALA A 199 -16.25 7.84 5.43
N ASP A 200 -16.79 8.58 6.41
CA ASP A 200 -18.22 8.62 6.75
C ASP A 200 -19.01 9.40 5.68
N ALA A 201 -19.31 8.71 4.57
CA ALA A 201 -19.86 9.32 3.37
C ALA A 201 -21.32 9.76 3.57
N ASN A 202 -22.09 9.00 4.35
CA ASN A 202 -23.47 9.33 4.67
C ASN A 202 -23.62 10.29 5.87
N LYS A 203 -22.52 10.59 6.58
CA LYS A 203 -22.44 11.53 7.71
C LYS A 203 -23.28 11.12 8.91
N ASN A 204 -23.43 9.81 9.15
CA ASN A 204 -24.19 9.30 10.28
C ASN A 204 -23.36 9.18 11.57
N GLY A 205 -22.09 9.61 11.54
CA GLY A 205 -21.18 9.58 12.68
C GLY A 205 -20.52 8.21 12.91
N LYS A 206 -20.66 7.29 11.95
CA LYS A 206 -20.05 5.95 11.94
C LYS A 206 -19.55 5.66 10.53
N VAL A 207 -18.50 4.86 10.42
CA VAL A 207 -18.01 4.40 9.10
C VAL A 207 -18.44 2.96 8.90
N GLU A 208 -19.27 2.70 7.90
CA GLU A 208 -19.67 1.35 7.55
C GLU A 208 -18.60 0.64 6.71
N LYS A 209 -18.65 -0.69 6.68
CA LYS A 209 -17.68 -1.51 5.94
C LYS A 209 -17.53 -1.11 4.48
N VAL A 210 -18.64 -0.80 3.82
CA VAL A 210 -18.63 -0.38 2.40
C VAL A 210 -17.98 0.99 2.23
N GLU A 211 -18.23 1.92 3.15
CA GLU A 211 -17.65 3.25 3.15
C GLU A 211 -16.14 3.19 3.39
N PHE A 212 -15.71 2.38 4.36
CA PHE A 212 -14.30 2.13 4.65
C PHE A 212 -13.56 1.58 3.43
N VAL A 213 -14.09 0.52 2.82
CA VAL A 213 -13.47 -0.12 1.64
C VAL A 213 -13.41 0.86 0.47
N ASN A 214 -14.46 1.65 0.26
CA ASN A 214 -14.48 2.67 -0.79
C ASN A 214 -13.46 3.78 -0.53
N ALA A 215 -13.30 4.23 0.71
CA ALA A 215 -12.31 5.24 1.08
C ALA A 215 -10.86 4.74 0.88
N VAL A 216 -10.57 3.48 1.21
CA VAL A 216 -9.30 2.83 0.88
C VAL A 216 -9.06 2.81 -0.63
N LEU A 217 -10.06 2.35 -1.40
CA LEU A 217 -9.96 2.26 -2.85
C LEU A 217 -9.74 3.64 -3.47
N ASP A 218 -10.48 4.67 -3.02
CA ASP A 218 -10.31 6.04 -3.50
C ASP A 218 -8.89 6.54 -3.22
N TYR A 219 -8.37 6.33 -2.01
CA TYR A 219 -7.01 6.75 -1.66
C TYR A 219 -5.96 6.17 -2.62
N PHE A 220 -5.95 4.86 -2.83
CA PHE A 220 -4.91 4.19 -3.63
C PHE A 220 -5.16 4.18 -5.13
N CYS A 221 -6.40 4.27 -5.59
CA CYS A 221 -6.75 4.14 -7.01
C CYS A 221 -7.14 5.44 -7.70
N ASN A 222 -7.59 6.46 -6.97
CA ASN A 222 -7.95 7.73 -7.58
C ASN A 222 -6.68 8.53 -7.90
N LYS A 223 -6.40 8.73 -9.19
CA LYS A 223 -5.22 9.46 -9.65
C LYS A 223 -5.47 10.95 -9.87
N SER A 224 -6.72 11.42 -9.84
CA SER A 224 -7.06 12.80 -10.20
C SER A 224 -7.36 13.70 -9.01
N LYS A 225 -7.71 13.12 -7.84
CA LYS A 225 -8.05 13.86 -6.63
C LYS A 225 -7.29 13.34 -5.41
N ASP A 226 -7.07 14.23 -4.45
CA ASP A 226 -6.58 13.85 -3.13
C ASP A 226 -7.71 13.17 -2.33
N SER A 227 -7.33 12.40 -1.31
CA SER A 227 -8.20 11.58 -0.49
C SER A 227 -7.67 11.65 0.95
N PRO A 228 -8.47 12.02 1.96
CA PRO A 228 -7.97 12.32 3.29
C PRO A 228 -7.76 11.08 4.17
N PHE A 229 -7.78 9.86 3.61
CA PHE A 229 -7.83 8.59 4.37
C PHE A 229 -6.66 8.40 5.36
N PHE A 230 -5.48 8.95 5.06
CA PHE A 230 -4.34 9.00 6.00
C PHE A 230 -4.01 10.44 6.43
N GLY A 231 -5.01 11.31 6.47
CA GLY A 231 -4.85 12.75 6.66
C GLY A 231 -4.42 13.51 5.40
N PRO A 232 -4.33 14.85 5.47
CA PRO A 232 -3.73 15.72 4.46
C PRO A 232 -2.19 15.69 4.47
#